data_AF-D3IKZ5-F1
#
_entry.id   AF-D3IKZ5-F1
#
_cell.length_a   1.000
_cell.length_b   1.000
_cell.length_c   1.000
_cell.angle_alpha   90.00
_cell.angle_beta   90.00
_cell.angle_gamma   90.00
#
_symmetry.space_group_name_H-M   'P 1'
#
loop_
_entity.id
_entity.type
_entity.pdbx_description
1 polymer ?
#
loop_
_entity_poly.entity_id
_entity_poly.type
_entity_poly.pdbx_seq_one_letter_code
_entity_poly.pdbx_strand_id
1 'polypeptide(L)'
;MRKPILLASFALFTTLSAFPMKEIAGEFQPWDANCQILGNNVAFMTEWNGVTFKFFDKDGCVFEGGTDFSEYDMLVLKLKDASCMFKIKTEYTDGTTQQDSWGAEQAITPGLLVAGIALNHEHKKNVKDFVLQSADYPGMITVDKVIACTKAEYEQMLKEEKAKRFELTLKKVNEGGGADYDPATKTISIKDDWAHKGWYFNDQFRDFSLFNLFVIQFAQPTATDGEIGIEYDGEGAQTTTSRFETGVSQVNVPLSKDKNKLRQVYVKGPSGATFVLKGARFATNGEVTAIKRIDKEKTSANAPTRYYSLDGRELKQPTKGLHIEKKNGSAQKVFGR
;
A
#
# COMPACT_ATOMS: atom_id res chain seq x y z
N MET A 1 40.03 36.03 -30.88
CA MET A 1 38.86 35.40 -31.53
C MET A 1 38.75 33.95 -31.06
N ARG A 2 37.74 33.64 -30.24
CA ARG A 2 37.47 32.29 -29.73
C ARG A 2 36.70 31.49 -30.79
N LYS A 3 37.20 30.31 -31.17
CA LYS A 3 36.46 29.34 -31.99
C LYS A 3 35.47 28.58 -31.10
N PRO A 4 34.22 28.32 -31.54
CA PRO A 4 33.26 27.56 -30.75
C PRO A 4 33.50 26.05 -30.87
N ILE A 5 33.04 25.39 -29.82
CA ILE A 5 33.10 23.96 -29.47
C ILE A 5 32.13 23.15 -30.35
N LEU A 6 32.52 21.95 -30.76
CA LEU A 6 31.59 20.89 -31.18
C LEU A 6 31.76 19.70 -30.23
N LEU A 7 30.96 19.66 -29.16
CA LEU A 7 30.73 18.43 -28.40
C LEU A 7 29.48 17.79 -29.00
N ALA A 8 29.66 16.63 -29.64
CA ALA A 8 28.55 15.82 -30.10
C ALA A 8 27.80 15.26 -28.88
N SER A 9 26.61 15.81 -28.61
CA SER A 9 25.64 15.14 -27.74
C SER A 9 25.09 13.93 -28.49
N PHE A 10 25.45 12.72 -28.06
CA PHE A 10 24.66 11.53 -28.33
C PHE A 10 23.32 11.71 -27.59
N ALA A 11 22.33 12.27 -28.29
CA ALA A 11 20.94 12.11 -27.90
C ALA A 11 20.60 10.63 -28.13
N LEU A 12 20.58 9.85 -27.05
CA LEU A 12 19.96 8.54 -27.05
C LEU A 12 18.46 8.78 -27.30
N PHE A 13 18.02 8.55 -28.53
CA PHE A 13 16.59 8.49 -28.86
C PHE A 13 15.97 7.33 -28.08
N THR A 14 15.37 7.60 -26.93
CA THR A 14 14.29 6.77 -26.43
C THR A 14 13.10 7.08 -27.32
N THR A 15 12.78 6.16 -28.23
CA THR A 15 11.52 6.18 -28.97
C THR A 15 10.38 6.12 -27.95
N LEU A 16 9.81 7.29 -27.60
CA LEU A 16 8.52 7.34 -26.91
C LEU A 16 7.48 6.67 -27.82
N SER A 17 6.64 5.84 -27.22
CA SER A 17 5.54 5.10 -27.83
C SER A 17 4.76 5.97 -28.83
N ALA A 18 4.39 5.39 -29.98
CA ALA A 18 3.58 6.06 -31.00
C ALA A 18 2.11 6.31 -30.54
N PHE A 19 1.74 5.84 -29.35
CA PHE A 19 0.41 6.00 -28.76
C PHE A 19 0.57 6.51 -27.33
N PRO A 20 0.07 7.72 -27.00
CA PRO A 20 0.07 8.20 -25.63
C PRO A 20 -0.93 7.39 -24.78
N MET A 21 -0.58 7.13 -23.51
CA MET A 21 -1.52 6.62 -22.51
C MET A 21 -2.87 7.34 -22.57
N LYS A 22 -3.97 6.58 -22.55
CA LYS A 22 -5.33 7.11 -22.68
C LYS A 22 -6.09 6.95 -21.37
N GLU A 23 -6.54 8.06 -20.81
CA GLU A 23 -7.52 8.05 -19.73
C GLU A 23 -8.88 7.60 -20.26
N ILE A 24 -9.50 6.65 -19.56
CA ILE A 24 -10.73 6.00 -20.00
C ILE A 24 -11.91 6.62 -19.26
N ALA A 25 -12.88 7.12 -20.03
CA ALA A 25 -14.14 7.61 -19.51
C ALA A 25 -15.08 6.43 -19.20
N GLY A 26 -15.80 6.54 -18.09
CA GLY A 26 -16.69 5.50 -17.61
C GLY A 26 -17.22 5.81 -16.23
N GLU A 27 -17.96 4.86 -15.67
CA GLU A 27 -18.50 4.94 -14.32
C GLU A 27 -18.34 3.63 -13.57
N PHE A 28 -18.26 3.74 -12.24
CA PHE A 28 -18.26 2.60 -11.35
C PHE A 28 -19.69 2.23 -10.96
N GLN A 29 -20.11 1.02 -11.27
CA GLN A 29 -21.41 0.44 -10.91
C GLN A 29 -21.22 -0.65 -9.84
N PRO A 30 -21.56 -0.37 -8.57
CA PRO A 30 -21.54 -1.37 -7.50
C PRO A 30 -22.44 -2.55 -7.83
N TRP A 31 -22.01 -3.75 -7.47
CA TRP A 31 -22.85 -4.95 -7.65
C TRP A 31 -24.08 -4.94 -6.74
N ASP A 32 -23.92 -4.41 -5.53
CA ASP A 32 -24.97 -4.30 -4.52
C ASP A 32 -24.67 -3.19 -3.49
N ALA A 33 -25.50 -3.11 -2.44
CA ALA A 33 -25.37 -2.12 -1.37
C ALA A 33 -24.12 -2.29 -0.49
N ASN A 34 -23.39 -3.40 -0.60
CA ASN A 34 -22.17 -3.65 0.15
C ASN A 34 -20.93 -3.01 -0.52
N CYS A 35 -21.11 -2.25 -1.61
CA CYS A 35 -20.08 -1.45 -2.25
C CYS A 35 -20.65 -0.05 -2.55
N GLN A 36 -19.90 0.99 -2.23
CA GLN A 36 -20.36 2.38 -2.37
C GLN A 36 -19.35 3.25 -3.11
N ILE A 37 -19.86 4.11 -3.99
CA ILE A 37 -19.08 5.12 -4.70
C ILE A 37 -19.26 6.47 -4.00
N LEU A 38 -18.18 7.00 -3.45
CA LEU A 38 -18.16 8.23 -2.66
C LEU A 38 -17.16 9.21 -3.29
N GLY A 39 -17.60 9.86 -4.38
CA GLY A 39 -16.72 10.63 -5.26
C GLY A 39 -15.69 9.71 -5.91
N ASN A 40 -14.41 9.98 -5.70
CA ASN A 40 -13.31 9.14 -6.19
C ASN A 40 -13.03 7.89 -5.34
N ASN A 41 -13.81 7.65 -4.28
CA ASN A 41 -13.59 6.51 -3.40
C ASN A 41 -14.53 5.37 -3.75
N VAL A 42 -13.98 4.16 -3.83
CA VAL A 42 -14.75 2.91 -3.84
C VAL A 42 -14.60 2.29 -2.46
N ALA A 43 -15.71 2.19 -1.73
CA ALA A 43 -15.77 1.63 -0.39
C ALA A 43 -16.39 0.22 -0.43
N PHE A 44 -15.58 -0.79 -0.12
CA PHE A 44 -16.04 -2.16 0.06
C PHE A 44 -16.44 -2.37 1.52
N MET A 45 -17.73 -2.58 1.74
CA MET A 45 -18.31 -2.68 3.09
C MET A 45 -18.22 -4.10 3.65
N THR A 46 -18.20 -5.09 2.77
CA THR A 46 -18.07 -6.52 3.10
C THR A 46 -16.96 -7.17 2.28
N GLU A 47 -16.69 -8.42 2.60
CA GLU A 47 -15.72 -9.27 1.91
C GLU A 47 -16.25 -9.72 0.54
N TRP A 48 -15.34 -9.98 -0.39
CA TRP A 48 -15.65 -10.52 -1.72
C TRP A 48 -16.70 -9.75 -2.51
N ASN A 49 -16.88 -8.47 -2.20
CA ASN A 49 -17.79 -7.63 -2.96
C ASN A 49 -17.03 -6.76 -3.97
N GLY A 50 -17.75 -6.23 -4.95
CA GLY A 50 -17.13 -5.63 -6.11
C GLY A 50 -17.90 -4.49 -6.72
N VAL A 51 -17.25 -3.94 -7.74
CA VAL A 51 -17.75 -2.87 -8.58
C VAL A 51 -17.27 -3.14 -9.99
N THR A 52 -18.13 -2.83 -10.95
CA THR A 52 -17.76 -2.87 -12.37
C THR A 52 -17.54 -1.45 -12.85
N PHE A 53 -16.36 -1.16 -13.39
CA PHE A 53 -16.14 0.04 -14.18
C PHE A 53 -16.67 -0.21 -15.60
N LYS A 54 -17.76 0.47 -15.92
CA LYS A 54 -18.42 0.47 -17.23
C LYS A 54 -17.82 1.54 -18.12
N PHE A 55 -17.47 1.17 -19.34
CA PHE A 55 -16.95 2.12 -20.33
C PHE A 55 -18.07 2.95 -20.94
N PHE A 56 -17.77 4.21 -21.27
CA PHE A 56 -18.68 5.05 -22.04
C PHE A 56 -18.39 5.00 -23.54
N ASP A 57 -19.46 5.10 -24.33
CA ASP A 57 -19.37 5.40 -25.75
C ASP A 57 -19.04 6.89 -26.00
N LYS A 58 -19.00 7.28 -27.28
CA LYS A 58 -18.71 8.67 -27.71
C LYS A 58 -19.75 9.69 -27.23
N ASP A 59 -20.95 9.23 -26.88
CA ASP A 59 -22.07 10.07 -26.45
C ASP A 59 -22.17 10.11 -24.91
N GLY A 60 -21.27 9.42 -24.20
CA GLY A 60 -21.21 9.37 -22.74
C GLY A 60 -22.14 8.35 -22.10
N CYS A 61 -22.68 7.41 -22.89
CA CYS A 61 -23.57 6.36 -22.40
C CYS A 61 -22.78 5.08 -22.09
N VAL A 62 -23.23 4.29 -21.11
CA VAL A 62 -22.66 2.97 -20.83
C VAL A 62 -22.71 2.09 -22.08
N PHE A 63 -21.56 1.55 -22.46
CA PHE A 63 -21.38 0.76 -23.67
C PHE A 63 -21.13 -0.72 -23.37
N GLU A 64 -22.13 -1.55 -23.64
CA GLU A 64 -22.08 -3.00 -23.38
C GLU A 64 -21.57 -3.82 -24.58
N GLY A 65 -21.34 -3.17 -25.73
CA GLY A 65 -21.02 -3.82 -27.01
C GLY A 65 -19.55 -4.25 -27.18
N GLY A 66 -18.69 -3.95 -26.20
CA GLY A 66 -17.25 -4.25 -26.25
C GLY A 66 -16.44 -3.08 -26.81
N THR A 67 -15.58 -2.53 -25.97
CA THR A 67 -14.73 -1.38 -26.27
C THR A 67 -13.45 -1.81 -26.98
N ASP A 68 -13.08 -1.09 -28.04
CA ASP A 68 -11.86 -1.34 -28.79
C ASP A 68 -10.63 -0.72 -28.11
N PHE A 69 -9.77 -1.60 -27.58
CA PHE A 69 -8.47 -1.29 -27.03
C PHE A 69 -7.32 -1.93 -27.81
N SER A 70 -7.49 -2.18 -29.12
CA SER A 70 -6.47 -2.81 -29.97
C SER A 70 -5.10 -2.11 -29.93
N GLU A 71 -5.08 -0.80 -29.67
CA GLU A 71 -3.86 0.01 -29.59
C GLU A 71 -3.10 -0.13 -28.25
N TYR A 72 -3.69 -0.79 -27.24
CA TYR A 72 -3.15 -0.87 -25.89
C TYR A 72 -2.87 -2.31 -25.48
N ASP A 73 -2.01 -2.50 -24.48
CA ASP A 73 -1.68 -3.82 -23.93
C ASP A 73 -2.26 -4.04 -22.54
N MET A 74 -2.48 -2.95 -21.82
CA MET A 74 -2.81 -2.95 -20.40
C MET A 74 -4.03 -2.09 -20.15
N LEU A 75 -4.88 -2.53 -19.22
CA LEU A 75 -5.83 -1.68 -18.53
C LEU A 75 -5.35 -1.48 -17.10
N VAL A 76 -5.30 -0.22 -16.65
CA VAL A 76 -4.63 0.19 -15.43
C VAL A 76 -5.55 1.05 -14.58
N LEU A 77 -5.67 0.68 -13.32
CA LEU A 77 -6.26 1.48 -12.26
C LEU A 77 -5.15 2.23 -11.52
N LYS A 78 -5.10 3.56 -11.68
CA LYS A 78 -4.22 4.43 -10.91
C LYS A 78 -4.94 4.87 -9.64
N LEU A 79 -4.28 4.72 -8.50
CA LEU A 79 -4.81 4.98 -7.16
C LEU A 79 -4.05 6.09 -6.47
N LYS A 80 -4.74 6.84 -5.62
CA LYS A 80 -4.14 7.75 -4.63
C LYS A 80 -3.86 7.04 -3.31
N ASP A 81 -4.71 6.08 -2.96
CA ASP A 81 -4.59 5.29 -1.74
C ASP A 81 -5.37 3.97 -1.84
N ALA A 82 -4.99 2.99 -1.03
CA ALA A 82 -5.67 1.70 -0.91
C ALA A 82 -5.51 1.13 0.52
N SER A 83 -6.63 0.80 1.15
CA SER A 83 -6.72 0.23 2.50
C SER A 83 -7.35 -1.17 2.54
N CYS A 84 -7.59 -1.76 1.38
CA CYS A 84 -8.04 -3.14 1.22
C CYS A 84 -7.17 -3.89 0.23
N MET A 85 -7.17 -5.20 0.37
CA MET A 85 -6.68 -6.12 -0.66
C MET A 85 -7.79 -6.35 -1.68
N PHE A 86 -7.46 -6.29 -2.95
CA PHE A 86 -8.42 -6.41 -4.03
C PHE A 86 -7.77 -7.03 -5.25
N LYS A 87 -8.61 -7.59 -6.11
CA LYS A 87 -8.25 -8.08 -7.43
C LYS A 87 -8.94 -7.27 -8.50
N ILE A 88 -8.35 -7.27 -9.68
CA ILE A 88 -8.94 -6.68 -10.88
C ILE A 88 -9.18 -7.77 -11.92
N LYS A 89 -10.22 -7.62 -12.72
CA LYS A 89 -10.59 -8.55 -13.79
C LYS A 89 -11.04 -7.77 -15.03
N THR A 90 -10.70 -8.27 -16.21
CA THR A 90 -11.31 -7.80 -17.47
C THR A 90 -12.33 -8.83 -17.94
N GLU A 91 -13.50 -8.37 -18.39
CA GLU A 91 -14.50 -9.22 -19.04
C GLU A 91 -14.70 -8.76 -20.48
N TYR A 92 -15.10 -9.69 -21.35
CA TYR A 92 -15.24 -9.46 -22.78
C TYR A 92 -16.62 -9.87 -23.27
N THR A 93 -16.99 -9.43 -24.47
CA THR A 93 -18.25 -9.78 -25.15
C THR A 93 -17.99 -10.14 -26.60
N ASP A 94 -18.75 -11.06 -27.17
CA ASP A 94 -18.75 -11.30 -28.62
C ASP A 94 -19.68 -10.33 -29.39
N GLY A 95 -20.23 -9.34 -28.68
CA GLY A 95 -21.25 -8.41 -29.18
C GLY A 95 -22.69 -8.83 -28.83
N THR A 96 -22.88 -10.04 -28.32
CA THR A 96 -24.18 -10.58 -27.90
C THR A 96 -24.19 -11.08 -26.46
N THR A 97 -23.12 -11.77 -26.04
CA THR A 97 -23.02 -12.41 -24.74
C THR A 97 -21.64 -12.21 -24.13
N GLN A 98 -21.58 -12.24 -22.80
CA GLN A 98 -20.32 -12.18 -22.07
C GLN A 98 -19.50 -13.46 -22.29
N GLN A 99 -18.19 -13.29 -22.47
CA GLN A 99 -17.24 -14.35 -22.74
C GLN A 99 -16.21 -14.42 -21.61
N ASP A 100 -16.56 -15.14 -20.54
CA ASP A 100 -15.73 -15.23 -19.34
C ASP A 100 -14.35 -15.85 -19.60
N SER A 101 -14.26 -16.79 -20.54
CA SER A 101 -13.00 -17.48 -20.90
C SER A 101 -11.98 -16.57 -21.58
N TRP A 102 -12.39 -15.40 -22.07
CA TRP A 102 -11.49 -14.41 -22.67
C TRP A 102 -10.87 -13.50 -21.62
N GLY A 103 -11.46 -13.48 -20.41
CA GLY A 103 -11.06 -12.67 -19.28
C GLY A 103 -9.78 -13.16 -18.60
N ALA A 104 -9.19 -12.26 -17.83
CA ALA A 104 -8.14 -12.57 -16.87
C ALA A 104 -8.50 -11.89 -15.55
N GLU A 105 -7.98 -12.45 -14.45
CA GLU A 105 -8.10 -11.90 -13.11
C GLU A 105 -6.73 -11.85 -12.45
N GLN A 106 -6.48 -10.80 -11.69
CA GLN A 106 -5.20 -10.58 -11.01
C GLN A 106 -5.40 -9.97 -9.62
N ALA A 107 -4.87 -10.66 -8.61
CA ALA A 107 -4.70 -10.11 -7.28
C ALA A 107 -3.64 -8.99 -7.31
N ILE A 108 -3.95 -7.85 -6.72
CA ILE A 108 -3.04 -6.71 -6.69
C ILE A 108 -2.15 -6.78 -5.45
N THR A 109 -0.84 -6.65 -5.66
CA THR A 109 0.13 -6.57 -4.57
C THR A 109 -0.22 -5.44 -3.61
N PRO A 110 -0.34 -5.70 -2.30
CA PRO A 110 -0.70 -4.70 -1.30
C PRO A 110 0.13 -3.39 -1.41
N GLY A 111 -0.59 -2.26 -1.44
CA GLY A 111 -0.05 -0.90 -1.50
C GLY A 111 0.58 -0.46 -2.83
N LEU A 112 0.45 -1.24 -3.90
CA LEU A 112 0.62 -0.70 -5.25
C LEU A 112 -0.40 0.41 -5.52
N LEU A 113 0.07 1.53 -6.06
CA LEU A 113 -0.78 2.64 -6.51
C LEU A 113 -1.08 2.59 -8.01
N VAL A 114 -0.50 1.62 -8.72
CA VAL A 114 -0.71 1.38 -10.15
C VAL A 114 -1.02 -0.09 -10.30
N ALA A 115 -2.30 -0.42 -10.45
CA ALA A 115 -2.82 -1.78 -10.56
C ALA A 115 -3.20 -2.05 -12.02
N GLY A 116 -2.40 -2.86 -12.72
CA GLY A 116 -2.62 -3.15 -14.14
C GLY A 116 -2.88 -4.62 -14.42
N ILE A 117 -3.69 -4.88 -15.43
CA ILE A 117 -3.96 -6.21 -15.99
C ILE A 117 -3.76 -6.19 -17.50
N ALA A 118 -3.17 -7.26 -18.04
CA ALA A 118 -2.94 -7.40 -19.47
C ALA A 118 -4.27 -7.66 -20.19
N LEU A 119 -4.45 -7.00 -21.33
CA LEU A 119 -5.57 -7.25 -22.24
C LEU A 119 -5.31 -8.52 -23.05
N ASN A 120 -6.37 -9.28 -23.31
CA ASN A 120 -6.32 -10.46 -24.16
C ASN A 120 -6.03 -10.03 -25.60
N HIS A 121 -4.87 -10.45 -26.13
CA HIS A 121 -4.39 -10.04 -27.45
C HIS A 121 -5.36 -10.39 -28.60
N GLU A 122 -6.09 -11.49 -28.50
CA GLU A 122 -7.04 -11.93 -29.54
C GLU A 122 -8.38 -11.19 -29.47
N HIS A 123 -8.69 -10.59 -28.32
CA HIS A 123 -10.01 -10.02 -28.03
C HIS A 123 -9.96 -8.55 -27.58
N LYS A 124 -8.86 -7.82 -27.85
CA LYS A 124 -8.72 -6.41 -27.48
C LYS A 124 -9.81 -5.48 -28.02
N LYS A 125 -10.54 -5.91 -29.06
CA LYS A 125 -11.68 -5.17 -29.66
C LYS A 125 -12.99 -5.24 -28.87
N ASN A 126 -13.03 -6.13 -27.88
CA ASN A 126 -14.24 -6.68 -27.31
C ASN A 126 -14.31 -6.52 -25.79
N VAL A 127 -13.56 -5.56 -25.22
CA VAL A 127 -13.44 -5.40 -23.76
C VAL A 127 -14.73 -4.79 -23.22
N LYS A 128 -15.47 -5.57 -22.44
CA LYS A 128 -16.81 -5.20 -21.95
C LYS A 128 -16.74 -4.48 -20.61
N ASP A 129 -16.06 -5.07 -19.64
CA ASP A 129 -16.09 -4.62 -18.25
C ASP A 129 -14.70 -4.64 -17.61
N PHE A 130 -14.44 -3.69 -16.70
CA PHE A 130 -13.28 -3.71 -15.82
C PHE A 130 -13.71 -3.80 -14.36
N VAL A 131 -13.52 -4.97 -13.78
CA VAL A 131 -14.04 -5.36 -12.48
C VAL A 131 -12.99 -5.15 -11.40
N LEU A 132 -13.41 -4.62 -10.26
CA LEU A 132 -12.63 -4.53 -9.03
C LEU A 132 -13.39 -5.29 -7.94
N GLN A 133 -12.74 -6.23 -7.26
CA GLN A 133 -13.34 -7.01 -6.18
C GLN A 133 -12.44 -7.03 -4.95
N SER A 134 -12.97 -6.71 -3.78
CA SER A 134 -12.25 -6.84 -2.51
C SER A 134 -12.02 -8.31 -2.15
N ALA A 135 -11.00 -8.57 -1.33
CA ALA A 135 -10.77 -9.87 -0.69
C ALA A 135 -11.51 -9.97 0.65
N ASP A 136 -11.02 -10.80 1.57
CA ASP A 136 -11.47 -10.97 2.97
C ASP A 136 -11.35 -9.70 3.85
N TYR A 137 -10.93 -8.58 3.26
CA TYR A 137 -10.62 -7.33 3.95
C TYR A 137 -11.45 -6.17 3.37
N PRO A 138 -12.58 -5.80 4.03
CA PRO A 138 -13.31 -4.61 3.64
C PRO A 138 -12.46 -3.37 3.90
N GLY A 139 -12.57 -2.40 3.01
CA GLY A 139 -11.80 -1.17 3.07
C GLY A 139 -12.17 -0.22 1.96
N MET A 140 -11.24 0.63 1.59
CA MET A 140 -11.47 1.69 0.60
C MET A 140 -10.26 1.84 -0.30
N ILE A 141 -10.54 2.05 -1.59
CA ILE A 141 -9.57 2.53 -2.56
C ILE A 141 -9.98 3.94 -3.00
N THR A 142 -9.00 4.81 -3.22
CA THR A 142 -9.19 6.13 -3.79
C THR A 142 -8.64 6.12 -5.20
N VAL A 143 -9.52 6.18 -6.19
CA VAL A 143 -9.18 6.14 -7.61
C VAL A 143 -8.71 7.51 -8.07
N ASP A 144 -7.57 7.55 -8.74
CA ASP A 144 -7.14 8.71 -9.51
C ASP A 144 -7.72 8.63 -10.93
N LYS A 145 -7.41 7.55 -11.65
CA LYS A 145 -7.77 7.37 -13.07
C LYS A 145 -7.87 5.90 -13.46
N VAL A 146 -8.64 5.61 -14.51
CA VAL A 146 -8.55 4.36 -15.29
C VAL A 146 -7.86 4.69 -16.61
N ILE A 147 -6.85 3.91 -16.99
CA ILE A 147 -5.95 4.19 -18.11
C ILE A 147 -5.79 2.95 -18.98
N ALA A 148 -5.81 3.09 -20.30
CA ALA A 148 -5.29 2.11 -21.22
C ALA A 148 -3.90 2.55 -21.71
N CYS A 149 -2.93 1.65 -21.71
CA CYS A 149 -1.55 1.96 -22.10
C CYS A 149 -0.82 0.76 -22.70
N THR A 150 0.36 1.01 -23.27
CA THR A 150 1.30 -0.05 -23.65
C THR A 150 1.91 -0.71 -22.40
N LYS A 151 2.49 -1.91 -22.57
CA LYS A 151 3.20 -2.58 -21.47
C LYS A 151 4.39 -1.76 -20.95
N ALA A 152 5.13 -1.11 -21.85
CA ALA A 152 6.31 -0.31 -21.48
C ALA A 152 5.93 0.90 -20.63
N GLU A 153 4.81 1.57 -20.94
CA GLU A 153 4.28 2.67 -20.15
C GLU A 153 3.81 2.22 -18.76
N TYR A 154 3.16 1.06 -18.68
CA TYR A 154 2.80 0.47 -17.39
C TYR A 154 4.03 0.18 -16.52
N GLU A 155 5.06 -0.43 -17.10
CA GLU A 155 6.33 -0.67 -16.39
C GLU A 155 7.03 0.62 -15.96
N GLN A 156 6.88 1.70 -16.73
CA GLN A 156 7.38 3.03 -16.35
C GLN A 156 6.58 3.59 -15.17
N MET A 157 5.25 3.52 -15.20
CA MET A 157 4.39 3.95 -14.09
C MET A 157 4.74 3.21 -12.79
N LEU A 158 4.99 1.90 -12.85
CA LEU A 158 5.42 1.12 -11.67
C LEU A 158 6.78 1.59 -11.10
N LYS A 159 7.69 2.07 -11.93
CA LYS A 159 9.01 2.59 -11.48
C LYS A 159 8.88 3.95 -10.82
N GLU A 160 7.98 4.79 -11.32
CA GLU A 160 7.75 6.16 -10.85
C GLU A 160 6.90 6.17 -9.57
N GLU A 161 5.83 5.37 -9.54
CA GLU A 161 4.86 5.32 -8.44
C GLU A 161 5.20 4.19 -7.47
N LYS A 162 6.14 4.47 -6.58
CA LYS A 162 6.57 3.50 -5.56
C LYS A 162 5.64 3.49 -4.35
N ALA A 163 5.26 2.29 -3.92
CA ALA A 163 4.56 2.09 -2.65
C ALA A 163 5.35 2.67 -1.48
N LYS A 164 4.67 3.38 -0.58
CA LYS A 164 5.27 3.95 0.64
C LYS A 164 4.75 3.29 1.90
N ARG A 165 3.44 3.01 1.90
CA ARG A 165 2.70 2.37 2.99
C ARG A 165 1.50 1.61 2.44
N PHE A 166 0.97 0.71 3.25
CA PHE A 166 -0.33 0.06 3.06
C PHE A 166 -1.03 0.01 4.43
N GLU A 167 -2.13 0.73 4.56
CA GLU A 167 -2.91 0.80 5.81
C GLU A 167 -3.80 -0.46 5.90
N LEU A 168 -3.67 -1.20 7.00
CA LEU A 168 -4.56 -2.31 7.28
C LEU A 168 -5.89 -1.80 7.81
N THR A 169 -6.97 -2.42 7.35
CA THR A 169 -8.31 -2.16 7.87
C THR A 169 -8.38 -2.54 9.35
N LEU A 170 -8.95 -1.62 10.15
CA LEU A 170 -9.35 -1.90 11.53
C LEU A 170 -10.83 -2.30 11.60
N LYS A 171 -11.53 -2.43 10.48
CA LYS A 171 -12.91 -2.92 10.48
C LYS A 171 -12.98 -4.41 10.83
N LYS A 172 -11.89 -5.15 10.61
CA LYS A 172 -11.79 -6.60 10.83
C LYS A 172 -10.37 -6.98 11.26
N VAL A 173 -10.27 -7.59 12.44
CA VAL A 173 -9.05 -8.22 13.00
C VAL A 173 -9.49 -9.57 13.54
N ASN A 174 -9.35 -10.60 12.71
CA ASN A 174 -10.09 -11.85 12.86
C ASN A 174 -9.24 -13.06 13.24
N GLU A 175 -7.92 -13.00 13.08
CA GLU A 175 -7.04 -14.15 13.30
C GLU A 175 -6.62 -14.28 14.77
N GLY A 176 -6.42 -15.52 15.23
CA GLY A 176 -5.92 -15.82 16.56
C GLY A 176 -7.00 -16.27 17.54
N GLY A 177 -6.59 -17.09 18.51
CA GLY A 177 -7.42 -17.68 19.56
C GLY A 177 -7.03 -17.18 20.96
N GLY A 178 -7.95 -17.28 21.92
CA GLY A 178 -7.76 -16.79 23.30
C GLY A 178 -7.80 -15.25 23.42
N ALA A 179 -8.29 -14.56 22.39
CA ALA A 179 -8.44 -13.11 22.35
C ALA A 179 -9.64 -12.70 21.49
N ASP A 180 -10.19 -11.53 21.78
CA ASP A 180 -11.33 -10.92 21.08
C ASP A 180 -10.93 -9.60 20.40
N TYR A 181 -11.72 -9.20 19.41
CA TYR A 181 -11.63 -7.88 18.78
C TYR A 181 -12.98 -7.19 18.74
N ASP A 182 -13.03 -5.95 19.25
CA ASP A 182 -14.18 -5.06 19.08
C ASP A 182 -13.88 -4.02 17.98
N PRO A 183 -14.54 -4.10 16.81
CA PRO A 183 -14.32 -3.16 15.71
C PRO A 183 -14.83 -1.74 15.98
N ALA A 184 -15.81 -1.55 16.89
CA ALA A 184 -16.35 -0.23 17.20
C ALA A 184 -15.35 0.61 18.00
N THR A 185 -14.69 -0.01 18.96
CA THR A 185 -13.66 0.65 19.80
C THR A 185 -12.24 0.41 19.30
N LYS A 186 -12.06 -0.49 18.32
CA LYS A 186 -10.76 -0.95 17.77
C LYS A 186 -9.89 -1.61 18.83
N THR A 187 -10.50 -2.41 19.68
CA THR A 187 -9.87 -2.94 20.88
C THR A 187 -9.59 -4.43 20.74
N ILE A 188 -8.34 -4.83 20.91
CA ILE A 188 -7.96 -6.24 21.12
C ILE A 188 -8.00 -6.52 22.62
N SER A 189 -8.73 -7.56 23.03
CA SER A 189 -8.81 -8.02 24.43
C SER A 189 -8.22 -9.41 24.55
N ILE A 190 -7.16 -9.57 25.33
CA ILE A 190 -6.51 -10.86 25.56
C ILE A 190 -7.20 -11.58 26.72
N LYS A 191 -7.68 -12.80 26.48
CA LYS A 191 -8.38 -13.65 27.48
C LYS A 191 -7.43 -14.64 28.11
N ASP A 192 -6.66 -15.35 27.29
CA ASP A 192 -5.70 -16.36 27.75
C ASP A 192 -4.28 -15.79 27.77
N ASP A 193 -3.43 -16.32 28.65
CA ASP A 193 -2.07 -15.81 28.80
C ASP A 193 -1.27 -16.02 27.51
N TRP A 194 -0.69 -14.94 26.97
CA TRP A 194 0.04 -14.91 25.70
C TRP A 194 -0.76 -15.30 24.46
N ALA A 195 -2.09 -15.29 24.53
CA ALA A 195 -2.95 -15.36 23.37
C ALA A 195 -2.80 -14.14 22.45
N HIS A 196 -3.29 -14.25 21.22
CA HIS A 196 -3.07 -13.25 20.19
C HIS A 196 -4.30 -12.96 19.35
N LYS A 197 -4.34 -11.75 18.78
CA LYS A 197 -5.30 -11.37 17.76
C LYS A 197 -4.63 -10.58 16.64
N GLY A 198 -5.02 -10.83 15.40
CA GLY A 198 -4.35 -10.26 14.23
C GLY A 198 -5.10 -10.35 12.90
N TRP A 199 -4.33 -10.17 11.84
CA TRP A 199 -4.79 -10.23 10.45
C TRP A 199 -4.17 -11.46 9.76
N TYR A 200 -5.01 -12.29 9.13
CA TYR A 200 -4.59 -13.43 8.33
C TYR A 200 -4.78 -13.21 6.83
N PHE A 201 -3.69 -13.25 6.08
CA PHE A 201 -3.71 -12.95 4.66
C PHE A 201 -3.90 -14.22 3.82
N ASN A 202 -4.86 -14.19 2.90
CA ASN A 202 -5.04 -15.25 1.92
C ASN A 202 -3.83 -15.39 1.00
N ASP A 203 -3.56 -16.60 0.54
CA ASP A 203 -2.38 -16.98 -0.25
C ASP A 203 -2.11 -16.04 -1.44
N GLN A 204 -3.16 -15.51 -2.07
CA GLN A 204 -3.09 -14.58 -3.20
C GLN A 204 -2.60 -13.17 -2.84
N PHE A 205 -2.59 -12.79 -1.55
CA PHE A 205 -2.30 -11.43 -1.07
C PHE A 205 -1.16 -11.36 -0.05
N ARG A 206 -0.25 -12.34 -0.05
CA ARG A 206 0.84 -12.45 0.93
C ARG A 206 2.14 -11.73 0.55
N ASP A 207 2.16 -11.08 -0.62
CA ASP A 207 3.35 -10.40 -1.09
C ASP A 207 3.47 -8.97 -0.54
N PHE A 208 4.18 -8.83 0.57
CA PHE A 208 4.52 -7.54 1.18
C PHE A 208 5.97 -7.12 0.86
N SER A 209 6.54 -7.60 -0.25
CA SER A 209 7.92 -7.31 -0.64
C SER A 209 8.24 -5.84 -0.82
N LEU A 210 7.22 -5.02 -1.09
CA LEU A 210 7.34 -3.58 -1.25
C LEU A 210 7.68 -2.84 0.05
N PHE A 211 7.50 -3.48 1.21
CA PHE A 211 7.67 -2.85 2.52
C PHE A 211 8.90 -3.35 3.28
N ASN A 212 9.26 -2.61 4.33
CA ASN A 212 10.37 -2.94 5.21
C ASN A 212 9.91 -3.23 6.65
N LEU A 213 8.81 -2.63 7.06
CA LEU A 213 8.34 -2.61 8.44
C LEU A 213 6.84 -2.90 8.48
N PHE A 214 6.41 -3.60 9.52
CA PHE A 214 5.06 -3.48 10.06
C PHE A 214 5.08 -2.45 11.19
N VAL A 215 4.10 -1.57 11.22
CA VAL A 215 3.97 -0.51 12.22
C VAL A 215 2.57 -0.60 12.82
N ILE A 216 2.51 -0.71 14.14
CA ILE A 216 1.26 -0.64 14.89
C ILE A 216 1.30 0.54 15.83
N GLN A 217 0.21 1.29 15.86
CA GLN A 217 0.01 2.47 16.70
C GLN A 217 -1.15 2.21 17.66
N PHE A 218 -0.93 2.50 18.93
CA PHE A 218 -1.94 2.41 19.96
C PHE A 218 -2.61 3.78 20.17
N ALA A 219 -3.90 3.80 20.46
CA ALA A 219 -4.67 5.01 20.68
C ALA A 219 -4.21 5.77 21.94
N GLN A 220 -3.71 5.04 22.91
CA GLN A 220 -3.06 5.53 24.13
C GLN A 220 -1.79 4.71 24.38
N PRO A 221 -0.82 5.24 25.16
CA PRO A 221 0.28 4.43 25.66
C PRO A 221 -0.23 3.11 26.28
N THR A 222 0.39 1.99 25.95
CA THR A 222 -0.05 0.66 26.42
C THR A 222 -0.04 0.61 27.96
N ALA A 223 -1.07 -0.01 28.55
CA ALA A 223 -1.15 -0.19 30.00
C ALA A 223 -0.39 -1.42 30.51
N THR A 224 0.06 -2.28 29.59
CA THR A 224 0.78 -3.52 29.86
C THR A 224 1.78 -3.79 28.72
N ASP A 225 2.73 -4.70 28.95
CA ASP A 225 3.65 -5.19 27.94
C ASP A 225 2.96 -6.15 26.96
N GLY A 226 3.67 -6.50 25.89
CA GLY A 226 3.20 -7.46 24.91
C GLY A 226 4.24 -7.72 23.83
N GLU A 227 3.81 -8.38 22.77
CA GLU A 227 4.67 -8.72 21.64
C GLU A 227 3.88 -8.63 20.32
N ILE A 228 4.54 -8.12 19.29
CA ILE A 228 4.03 -8.18 17.92
C ILE A 228 4.69 -9.37 17.24
N GLY A 229 3.89 -10.25 16.63
CA GLY A 229 4.37 -11.37 15.83
C GLY A 229 4.03 -11.21 14.35
N ILE A 230 4.95 -11.64 13.49
CA ILE A 230 4.79 -11.69 12.04
C ILE A 230 5.21 -13.07 11.58
N GLU A 231 4.28 -13.81 10.99
CA GLU A 231 4.50 -15.16 10.51
C GLU A 231 4.51 -15.20 8.99
N TYR A 232 5.36 -16.08 8.47
CA TYR A 232 5.55 -16.29 7.04
C TYR A 232 5.38 -17.76 6.74
N ASP A 233 4.89 -18.06 5.54
CA ASP A 233 4.78 -19.42 5.05
C ASP A 233 6.05 -19.85 4.30
N GLY A 234 6.29 -21.14 4.32
CA GLY A 234 7.43 -21.78 3.69
C GLY A 234 8.26 -22.61 4.67
N GLU A 235 8.93 -23.63 4.15
CA GLU A 235 9.81 -24.47 4.94
C GLU A 235 10.96 -23.65 5.55
N GLY A 236 11.15 -23.77 6.86
CA GLY A 236 12.18 -23.05 7.60
C GLY A 236 11.89 -21.56 7.86
N ALA A 237 10.74 -21.03 7.43
CA ALA A 237 10.34 -19.66 7.71
C ALA A 237 10.27 -19.41 9.21
N GLN A 238 10.88 -18.30 9.67
CA GLN A 238 10.92 -17.93 11.07
C GLN A 238 9.98 -16.77 11.36
N THR A 239 9.20 -16.88 12.43
CA THR A 239 8.40 -15.78 12.95
C THR A 239 9.31 -14.63 13.35
N THR A 240 8.99 -13.42 12.87
CA THR A 240 9.62 -12.21 13.42
C THR A 240 8.79 -11.72 14.58
N THR A 241 9.44 -11.52 15.73
CA THR A 241 8.77 -11.02 16.93
C THR A 241 9.43 -9.75 17.45
N SER A 242 8.64 -8.89 18.10
CA SER A 242 9.12 -7.69 18.76
C SER A 242 8.34 -7.46 20.04
N ARG A 243 9.00 -7.63 21.19
CA ARG A 243 8.44 -7.30 22.50
C ARG A 243 8.41 -5.79 22.71
N PHE A 244 7.40 -5.34 23.42
CA PHE A 244 7.27 -3.97 23.85
C PHE A 244 6.88 -3.92 25.33
N GLU A 245 7.37 -2.90 26.02
CA GLU A 245 7.06 -2.67 27.42
C GLU A 245 5.77 -1.85 27.59
N THR A 246 5.34 -1.68 28.84
CA THR A 246 4.25 -0.75 29.18
C THR A 246 4.62 0.68 28.77
N GLY A 247 3.63 1.46 28.35
CA GLY A 247 3.78 2.89 28.04
C GLY A 247 4.18 3.19 26.58
N VAL A 248 4.23 2.20 25.70
CA VAL A 248 4.52 2.44 24.27
C VAL A 248 3.29 2.94 23.52
N SER A 249 3.48 3.86 22.58
CA SER A 249 2.40 4.34 21.70
C SER A 249 2.51 3.81 20.26
N GLN A 250 3.66 3.24 19.91
CA GLN A 250 3.94 2.68 18.60
C GLN A 250 5.02 1.60 18.70
N VAL A 251 4.88 0.55 17.90
CA VAL A 251 5.89 -0.50 17.73
C VAL A 251 6.17 -0.65 16.23
N ASN A 252 7.45 -0.72 15.88
CA ASN A 252 7.93 -0.92 14.51
C ASN A 252 8.67 -2.26 14.44
N VAL A 253 8.19 -3.17 13.60
CA VAL A 253 8.74 -4.53 13.46
C VAL A 253 9.31 -4.70 12.06
N PRO A 254 10.62 -4.95 11.91
CA PRO A 254 11.21 -5.30 10.62
C PRO A 254 10.53 -6.52 9.99
N LEU A 255 10.29 -6.46 8.68
CA LEU A 255 9.88 -7.63 7.92
C LEU A 255 11.10 -8.49 7.60
N SER A 256 10.91 -9.80 7.57
CA SER A 256 11.95 -10.75 7.20
C SER A 256 12.20 -10.75 5.68
N LYS A 257 13.16 -11.56 5.23
CA LYS A 257 13.38 -11.82 3.80
C LYS A 257 12.19 -12.55 3.15
N ASP A 258 11.37 -13.25 3.93
CA ASP A 258 10.25 -14.07 3.47
C ASP A 258 8.93 -13.28 3.39
N LYS A 259 9.03 -11.94 3.42
CA LYS A 259 7.91 -11.00 3.31
C LYS A 259 7.07 -11.11 2.04
N ASN A 260 7.49 -11.88 1.05
CA ASN A 260 6.67 -12.25 -0.10
C ASN A 260 5.65 -13.37 0.19
N LYS A 261 5.71 -13.96 1.39
CA LYS A 261 4.86 -15.08 1.85
C LYS A 261 4.32 -14.80 3.26
N LEU A 262 4.02 -13.54 3.57
CA LEU A 262 3.56 -13.15 4.90
C LEU A 262 2.16 -13.72 5.17
N ARG A 263 2.06 -14.65 6.12
CA ARG A 263 0.80 -15.33 6.49
C ARG A 263 -0.06 -14.46 7.38
N GLN A 264 0.52 -13.93 8.46
CA GLN A 264 -0.23 -13.13 9.42
C GLN A 264 0.63 -12.14 10.20
N VAL A 265 -0.01 -11.10 10.73
CA VAL A 265 0.55 -10.22 11.78
C VAL A 265 -0.42 -10.15 12.95
N TYR A 266 0.09 -10.17 14.18
CA TYR A 266 -0.75 -10.16 15.38
C TYR A 266 -0.12 -9.43 16.55
N VAL A 267 -0.98 -9.00 17.48
CA VAL A 267 -0.61 -8.55 18.83
C VAL A 267 -0.90 -9.68 19.79
N LYS A 268 0.05 -9.99 20.68
CA LYS A 268 -0.12 -10.91 21.80
C LYS A 268 0.29 -10.26 23.11
N GLY A 269 -0.29 -10.70 24.22
CA GLY A 269 0.00 -10.13 25.54
C GLY A 269 -0.47 -11.03 26.68
N PRO A 270 -0.31 -10.60 27.93
CA PRO A 270 -0.75 -11.37 29.08
C PRO A 270 -2.29 -11.42 29.19
N SER A 271 -2.80 -12.41 29.92
CA SER A 271 -4.25 -12.52 30.20
C SER A 271 -4.78 -11.22 30.83
N GLY A 272 -5.92 -10.73 30.34
CA GLY A 272 -6.53 -9.48 30.78
C GLY A 272 -5.98 -8.22 30.10
N ALA A 273 -4.94 -8.33 29.27
CA ALA A 273 -4.42 -7.20 28.50
C ALA A 273 -5.45 -6.64 27.52
N THR A 274 -5.41 -5.32 27.33
CA THR A 274 -6.26 -4.61 26.37
C THR A 274 -5.39 -3.67 25.53
N PHE A 275 -5.50 -3.77 24.21
CA PHE A 275 -4.79 -2.92 23.26
C PHE A 275 -5.77 -2.19 22.35
N VAL A 276 -5.90 -0.87 22.54
CA VAL A 276 -6.75 -0.03 21.69
C VAL A 276 -5.92 0.46 20.51
N LEU A 277 -6.32 0.08 19.29
CA LEU A 277 -5.58 0.38 18.06
C LEU A 277 -5.96 1.74 17.49
N LYS A 278 -4.93 2.54 17.16
CA LYS A 278 -5.08 3.75 16.36
C LYS A 278 -4.93 3.46 14.87
N GLY A 279 -3.97 2.59 14.53
CA GLY A 279 -3.63 2.25 13.15
C GLY A 279 -2.66 1.06 13.09
N ALA A 280 -2.69 0.34 11.99
CA ALA A 280 -1.76 -0.73 11.68
C ALA A 280 -1.42 -0.63 10.19
N ARG A 281 -0.14 -0.67 9.83
CA ARG A 281 0.30 -0.49 8.44
C ARG A 281 1.59 -1.19 8.14
N PHE A 282 1.76 -1.57 6.88
CA PHE A 282 3.07 -1.87 6.33
C PHE A 282 3.68 -0.59 5.78
N ALA A 283 4.98 -0.41 5.94
CA ALA A 283 5.66 0.81 5.53
C ALA A 283 7.08 0.55 5.03
N THR A 284 7.53 1.42 4.12
CA THR A 284 8.93 1.54 3.75
C THR A 284 9.71 2.29 4.83
N ASN A 285 11.03 2.09 4.90
CA ASN A 285 11.88 2.80 5.86
C ASN A 285 11.74 4.33 5.75
N GLY A 286 11.68 4.86 4.52
CA GLY A 286 11.57 6.30 4.27
C GLY A 286 10.25 6.93 4.74
N GLU A 287 9.22 6.12 4.93
CA GLU A 287 7.92 6.58 5.45
C GLU A 287 7.89 6.66 6.98
N VAL A 288 8.71 5.86 7.67
CA VAL A 288 8.76 5.79 9.13
C VAL A 288 9.88 6.65 9.72
N THR A 289 10.96 6.92 8.98
CA THR A 289 12.00 7.84 9.44
C THR A 289 11.53 9.29 9.37
N ALA A 290 11.41 9.95 10.53
CA ALA A 290 11.04 11.36 10.64
C ALA A 290 12.01 12.31 9.90
N ILE A 291 13.23 11.86 9.60
CA ILE A 291 14.19 12.64 8.80
C ILE A 291 14.02 12.27 7.33
N LYS A 292 13.13 13.01 6.66
CA LYS A 292 12.88 12.85 5.20
C LYS A 292 13.94 13.54 4.33
N ARG A 293 14.77 14.42 4.93
CA ARG A 293 15.87 15.13 4.27
C ARG A 293 16.86 15.67 5.31
N ILE A 294 18.16 15.47 5.09
CA ILE A 294 19.19 16.36 5.67
C ILE A 294 19.48 17.36 4.56
N ASP A 295 18.76 18.47 4.55
CA ASP A 295 19.10 19.56 3.67
C ASP A 295 20.51 20.04 4.04
N LYS A 296 21.48 19.87 3.13
CA LYS A 296 22.71 20.64 3.15
C LYS A 296 22.38 22.09 2.75
N GLU A 297 21.54 22.76 3.52
CA GLU A 297 21.40 24.20 3.39
C GLU A 297 22.71 24.83 3.83
N LYS A 298 23.36 25.57 2.92
CA LYS A 298 24.38 26.55 3.30
C LYS A 298 23.72 27.58 4.21
N THR A 299 23.83 27.38 5.52
CA THR A 299 23.46 28.38 6.52
C THR A 299 24.71 28.95 7.17
N SER A 300 24.59 30.23 7.55
CA SER A 300 25.66 31.07 8.11
C SER A 300 26.46 30.34 9.19
N ALA A 301 27.79 30.48 9.13
CA ALA A 301 28.67 30.13 10.24
C ALA A 301 28.10 30.77 11.53
N ASN A 302 27.81 29.96 12.56
CA ASN A 302 27.27 30.32 13.88
C ASN A 302 25.79 29.98 14.17
N ALA A 303 25.17 29.04 13.45
CA ALA A 303 23.89 28.48 13.91
C ALA A 303 24.05 27.69 15.23
N PRO A 304 23.18 27.90 16.23
CA PRO A 304 23.27 27.18 17.52
C PRO A 304 23.07 25.67 17.33
N THR A 305 23.81 24.87 18.11
CA THR A 305 23.65 23.41 18.12
C THR A 305 22.28 23.04 18.68
N ARG A 306 21.56 22.17 17.99
CA ARG A 306 20.27 21.61 18.43
C ARG A 306 20.36 20.10 18.57
N TYR A 307 19.64 19.56 19.53
CA TYR A 307 19.62 18.12 19.82
C TYR A 307 18.23 17.57 19.54
N TYR A 308 18.16 16.36 18.99
CA TYR A 308 16.91 15.67 18.74
C TYR A 308 17.00 14.24 19.22
N SER A 309 15.89 13.72 19.74
CA SER A 309 15.73 12.28 19.97
C SER A 309 15.63 11.54 18.63
N LEU A 310 15.76 10.22 18.65
CA LEU A 310 15.66 9.41 17.42
C LEU A 310 14.26 9.43 16.79
N ASP A 311 13.22 9.71 17.59
CA ASP A 311 11.84 9.96 17.13
C ASP A 311 11.61 11.42 16.67
N GLY A 312 12.64 12.27 16.68
CA GLY A 312 12.63 13.60 16.07
C GLY A 312 12.14 14.74 16.97
N ARG A 313 11.98 14.53 18.28
CA ARG A 313 11.62 15.61 19.22
C ARG A 313 12.86 16.43 19.56
N GLU A 314 12.71 17.76 19.57
CA GLU A 314 13.80 18.65 19.98
C GLU A 314 14.07 18.51 21.49
N LEU A 315 15.34 18.37 21.84
CA LEU A 315 15.84 18.20 23.20
C LEU A 315 16.54 19.48 23.64
N LYS A 316 16.31 19.90 24.89
CA LYS A 316 16.99 21.07 25.48
C LYS A 316 18.49 20.84 25.70
N GLN A 317 18.88 19.58 25.86
CA GLN A 317 20.26 19.14 26.11
C GLN A 317 20.46 17.70 25.59
N PRO A 318 21.71 17.27 25.34
CA PRO A 318 22.01 15.89 24.99
C PRO A 318 21.47 14.92 26.04
N THR A 319 20.86 13.83 25.59
CA THR A 319 20.48 12.73 26.47
C THR A 319 21.59 11.69 26.52
N LYS A 320 21.73 11.01 27.66
CA LYS A 320 22.59 9.83 27.79
C LYS A 320 22.11 8.76 26.80
N GLY A 321 23.02 8.24 25.97
CA GLY A 321 22.69 7.36 24.86
C GLY A 321 22.66 8.05 23.49
N LEU A 322 22.11 7.35 22.48
CA LEU A 322 22.15 7.80 21.09
C LEU A 322 21.11 8.90 20.82
N HIS A 323 21.55 10.04 20.30
CA HIS A 323 20.73 11.16 19.89
C HIS A 323 21.25 11.77 18.58
N ILE A 324 20.56 12.76 18.04
CA ILE A 324 20.92 13.47 16.82
C ILE A 324 21.37 14.87 17.18
N GLU A 325 22.58 15.25 16.79
CA GLU A 325 23.10 16.60 16.91
C GLU A 325 23.00 17.30 15.54
N LYS A 326 22.39 18.49 15.52
CA LYS A 326 22.38 19.38 14.35
C LYS A 326 23.24 20.62 14.65
N LYS A 327 24.33 20.78 13.89
CA LYS A 327 25.27 21.91 14.01
C LYS A 327 25.71 22.38 12.64
N ASN A 328 25.69 23.70 12.39
CA ASN A 328 26.15 24.30 11.13
C ASN A 328 25.54 23.66 9.86
N GLY A 329 24.24 23.37 9.88
CA GLY A 329 23.54 22.73 8.75
C GLY A 329 23.87 21.23 8.55
N SER A 330 24.75 20.65 9.37
CA SER A 330 25.04 19.22 9.38
C SER A 330 24.29 18.53 10.51
N ALA A 331 23.78 17.32 10.26
CA ALA A 331 23.15 16.47 11.25
C ALA A 331 23.94 15.17 11.38
N GLN A 332 24.26 14.77 12.61
CA GLN A 332 25.01 13.55 12.91
C GLN A 332 24.41 12.81 14.11
N LYS A 333 24.57 11.49 14.13
CA LYS A 333 24.23 10.68 15.32
C LYS A 333 25.38 10.79 16.32
N VAL A 334 25.08 11.12 17.57
CA VAL A 334 26.05 11.29 18.64
C VAL A 334 25.63 10.44 19.84
N PHE A 335 26.60 9.83 20.51
CA PHE A 335 26.35 9.09 21.74
C PHE A 335 26.73 9.95 22.94
N GLY A 336 25.72 10.43 23.68
CA GLY A 336 25.91 11.22 24.91
C GLY A 336 26.33 10.32 26.06
N ARG A 337 27.39 10.69 26.77
CA ARG A 337 27.89 9.95 27.94
C ARG A 337 27.19 10.37 29.22
#